data_AF-A0AAD9N0M8-F1
#
_entry.id   AF-A0AAD9N0M8-F1
#
_cell.length_a   1.000
_cell.length_b   1.000
_cell.length_c   1.000
_cell.angle_alpha   90.00
_cell.angle_beta   90.00
_cell.angle_gamma   90.00
#
_symmetry.space_group_name_H-M   'P 1'
#
loop_
_entity.id
_entity.type
_entity.pdbx_description
1 polymer ?
#
loop_
_entity_poly.entity_id
_entity_poly.type
_entity_poly.pdbx_seq_one_letter_code
_entity_poly.pdbx_strand_id
1 'polypeptide(L)'
;MFQQFCESELRHTHWFPSKMPAVVSFIAFCFKKGYASSSITSALSAVSYIHKMHNLNDPTATFVVRKLLHGAAKLRPSCDQRAPITKVILHDLVRSAPHISICYYNSVLTSAMYLLAFHAFLGIGEIAVTSTAVFLCVTVEPNFT
;
A
#
# COMPACT_ATOMS: atom_id res chain seq x y z
N MET A 1 22.41 1.84 -5.92
CA MET A 1 22.22 2.08 -4.47
C MET A 1 23.03 1.13 -3.59
N PHE A 2 22.78 -0.19 -3.61
CA PHE A 2 23.55 -1.14 -2.77
C PHE A 2 25.02 -1.24 -3.19
N GLN A 3 25.31 -1.33 -4.50
CA GLN A 3 26.69 -1.33 -5.02
C GLN A 3 27.45 -0.04 -4.64
N GLN A 4 26.83 1.12 -4.83
CA GLN A 4 27.41 2.42 -4.42
C GLN A 4 27.70 2.49 -2.92
N PHE A 5 26.86 1.88 -2.08
CA PHE A 5 27.12 1.77 -0.64
C PHE A 5 28.31 0.85 -0.33
N CYS A 6 28.43 -0.29 -1.01
CA CYS A 6 29.58 -1.18 -0.85
C CYS A 6 30.90 -0.50 -1.25
N GLU A 7 30.88 0.31 -2.31
CA GLU A 7 32.04 1.08 -2.77
C GLU A 7 32.38 2.23 -1.81
N SER A 8 31.38 2.94 -1.26
CA SER A 8 31.62 4.12 -0.40
C SER A 8 31.97 3.77 1.05
N GLU A 9 31.23 2.83 1.65
CA GLU A 9 31.26 2.60 3.10
C GLU A 9 32.08 1.36 3.49
N LEU A 10 32.10 0.34 2.63
CA LEU A 10 32.73 -0.95 2.93
C LEU A 10 34.11 -1.14 2.30
N ARG A 11 34.56 -0.23 1.39
CA ARG A 11 35.86 -0.30 0.67
C ARG A 11 36.17 -1.68 0.06
N HIS A 12 35.14 -2.50 -0.18
CA HIS A 12 35.26 -3.82 -0.76
C HIS A 12 34.92 -3.74 -2.25
N THR A 13 35.83 -4.23 -3.10
CA THR A 13 35.69 -4.23 -4.56
C THR A 13 34.69 -5.25 -5.10
N HIS A 14 34.23 -6.18 -4.25
CA HIS A 14 33.31 -7.24 -4.64
C HIS A 14 32.06 -7.19 -3.75
N TRP A 15 30.97 -6.64 -4.28
CA TRP A 15 29.69 -6.43 -3.55
C TRP A 15 28.84 -7.71 -3.41
N PHE A 16 29.26 -8.77 -4.09
CA PHE A 16 28.64 -10.10 -4.18
C PHE A 16 29.63 -11.17 -3.72
N PRO A 17 29.25 -12.40 -3.32
CA PRO A 17 28.02 -12.70 -2.61
C PRO A 17 27.93 -11.86 -1.33
N SER A 18 26.76 -11.26 -1.10
CA SER A 18 26.59 -10.34 0.01
C SER A 18 26.34 -11.13 1.30
N LYS A 19 27.15 -10.87 2.34
CA LYS A 19 26.99 -11.52 3.64
C LYS A 19 25.97 -10.77 4.49
N MET A 20 25.32 -11.46 5.44
CA MET A 20 24.35 -10.87 6.37
C MET A 20 24.83 -9.56 7.02
N PRO A 21 26.09 -9.41 7.51
CA PRO A 21 26.54 -8.15 8.12
C PRO A 21 26.53 -6.96 7.15
N ALA A 22 26.83 -7.16 5.87
CA ALA A 22 26.83 -6.09 4.87
C ALA A 22 25.40 -5.58 4.62
N VAL A 23 24.43 -6.48 4.58
CA VAL A 23 23.00 -6.16 4.44
C VAL A 23 22.49 -5.39 5.67
N VAL A 24 22.90 -5.78 6.87
CA VAL A 24 22.55 -5.08 8.12
C VAL A 24 23.11 -3.65 8.13
N SER A 25 24.38 -3.48 7.80
CA SER A 25 25.02 -2.16 7.71
C SER A 25 24.37 -1.27 6.65
N PHE A 26 23.95 -1.84 5.52
CA PHE A 26 23.21 -1.11 4.49
C PHE A 26 21.86 -0.60 5.00
N ILE A 27 21.10 -1.43 5.74
CA ILE A 27 19.83 -1.00 6.33
C ILE A 27 20.05 0.15 7.32
N ALA A 28 21.06 0.05 8.18
CA ALA A 28 21.41 1.10 9.13
C ALA A 28 21.80 2.41 8.42
N PHE A 29 22.58 2.32 7.34
CA PHE A 29 22.95 3.47 6.50
C PHE A 29 21.73 4.12 5.84
N CYS A 30 20.85 3.32 5.24
CA CYS A 30 19.64 3.85 4.62
C CYS A 30 18.70 4.49 5.64
N PHE A 31 18.61 3.92 6.85
CA PHE A 31 17.85 4.51 7.94
C PHE A 31 18.44 5.86 8.38
N LYS A 32 19.78 5.93 8.54
CA LYS A 32 20.49 7.17 8.90
C LYS A 32 20.34 8.27 7.83
N LYS A 33 20.38 7.90 6.55
CA LYS A 33 20.09 8.83 5.43
C LYS A 33 18.62 9.24 5.33
N GLY A 34 17.76 8.57 6.08
CA GLY A 34 16.35 8.91 6.15
C GLY A 34 15.53 8.43 4.96
N TYR A 35 15.86 7.27 4.39
CA TYR A 35 14.98 6.62 3.41
C TYR A 35 13.74 6.04 4.09
N ALA A 36 12.62 5.99 3.36
CA ALA A 36 11.40 5.33 3.82
C ALA A 36 11.61 3.82 3.91
N SER A 37 10.96 3.16 4.88
CA SER A 37 11.09 1.71 5.05
C SER A 37 10.70 0.93 3.79
N SER A 38 9.73 1.42 3.00
CA SER A 38 9.33 0.81 1.72
C SER A 38 10.45 0.85 0.68
N SER A 39 11.19 1.96 0.58
CA SER A 39 12.34 2.10 -0.32
C SER A 39 13.47 1.14 0.06
N ILE A 40 13.72 0.97 1.36
CA ILE A 40 14.74 0.03 1.87
C ILE A 40 14.34 -1.41 1.52
N THR A 41 13.07 -1.77 1.72
CA THR A 41 12.55 -3.10 1.36
C THR A 41 12.66 -3.37 -0.14
N SER A 42 12.37 -2.37 -0.98
CA SER A 42 12.54 -2.50 -2.43
C SER A 42 14.00 -2.72 -2.82
N ALA A 43 14.94 -1.96 -2.24
CA ALA A 43 16.37 -2.19 -2.47
C ALA A 43 16.82 -3.60 -2.04
N LEU A 44 16.33 -4.09 -0.89
CA LEU A 44 16.62 -5.45 -0.42
C LEU A 44 16.03 -6.53 -1.33
N SER A 45 14.83 -6.32 -1.88
CA SER A 45 14.24 -7.27 -2.84
C SER A 45 15.09 -7.41 -4.12
N ALA A 46 15.73 -6.33 -4.58
CA ALA A 46 16.65 -6.40 -5.72
C ALA A 46 17.90 -7.23 -5.36
N VAL A 47 18.45 -7.06 -4.16
CA VAL A 47 19.60 -7.87 -3.68
C VAL A 47 19.20 -9.35 -3.55
N SER A 48 18.02 -9.64 -2.98
CA SER A 48 17.45 -11.00 -2.87
C SER A 48 17.28 -11.64 -4.24
N TYR A 49 16.74 -10.89 -5.21
CA TYR A 49 16.52 -11.37 -6.57
C TYR A 49 17.84 -11.80 -7.23
N ILE A 50 18.89 -11.00 -7.10
CA ILE A 50 20.20 -11.33 -7.68
C ILE A 50 20.79 -12.59 -7.05
N HIS A 51 20.65 -12.77 -5.72
CA HIS A 51 21.11 -14.01 -5.08
C HIS A 51 20.34 -15.24 -5.57
N LYS A 52 19.03 -15.11 -5.77
CA LYS A 52 18.19 -16.17 -6.35
C LYS A 52 18.60 -16.52 -7.79
N MET A 53 18.90 -15.51 -8.62
CA MET A 53 19.37 -15.72 -10.00
C MET A 53 20.66 -16.54 -10.06
N HIS A 54 21.52 -16.42 -9.05
CA HIS A 54 22.77 -17.16 -8.96
C HIS A 54 22.67 -18.46 -8.12
N ASN A 55 21.45 -18.90 -7.77
CA ASN A 55 21.21 -20.07 -6.91
C ASN A 55 21.95 -20.02 -5.56
N LEU A 56 22.14 -18.82 -5.00
CA LEU A 56 22.77 -18.61 -3.71
C LEU A 56 21.72 -18.40 -2.60
N ASN A 57 22.09 -18.76 -1.37
CA ASN A 57 21.26 -18.50 -0.20
C ASN A 57 21.06 -16.99 -0.01
N ASP A 58 19.81 -16.59 0.20
CA ASP A 58 19.43 -15.19 0.34
C ASP A 58 19.79 -14.63 1.74
N PRO A 59 20.77 -13.70 1.86
CA PRO A 59 21.14 -13.10 3.14
C PRO A 59 20.06 -12.15 3.70
N THR A 60 19.13 -11.69 2.85
CA THR A 60 18.09 -10.70 3.21
C THR A 60 16.88 -11.33 3.91
N ALA A 61 16.67 -12.64 3.75
CA ALA A 61 15.56 -13.38 4.35
C ALA A 61 15.81 -13.80 5.82
N THR A 62 16.94 -13.40 6.40
CA THR A 62 17.31 -13.75 7.78
C THR A 62 16.40 -13.07 8.81
N PHE A 63 16.19 -13.72 9.96
CA PHE A 63 15.38 -13.17 11.05
C PHE A 63 15.87 -11.79 11.52
N VAL A 64 17.19 -11.60 11.58
CA VAL A 64 17.83 -10.34 11.97
C VAL A 64 17.45 -9.21 11.02
N VAL A 65 17.55 -9.43 9.72
CA VAL A 65 17.19 -8.43 8.69
C VAL A 65 15.70 -8.08 8.77
N ARG A 66 14.83 -9.08 8.95
CA ARG A 66 13.39 -8.85 9.12
C ARG A 66 13.07 -8.02 10.36
N LYS A 67 13.72 -8.30 11.50
CA LYS A 67 13.54 -7.51 12.73
C LYS A 67 14.06 -6.09 12.59
N LEU A 68 15.19 -5.90 11.90
CA LEU A 68 15.73 -4.57 11.59
C LEU A 68 14.79 -3.75 10.72
N LEU A 69 14.24 -4.34 9.66
CA LEU A 69 13.23 -3.68 8.82
C LEU A 69 11.99 -3.29 9.62
N HIS A 70 11.50 -4.20 10.46
CA HIS A 70 10.34 -3.92 11.31
C HIS A 70 10.63 -2.78 12.31
N GLY A 71 11.83 -2.75 12.88
CA GLY A 71 12.28 -1.64 13.72
C GLY A 71 12.36 -0.31 12.97
N ALA A 72 12.92 -0.32 11.76
CA ALA A 72 13.01 0.85 10.89
C ALA A 72 11.60 1.39 10.51
N ALA A 73 10.66 0.50 10.18
CA ALA A 73 9.28 0.87 9.88
C ALA A 73 8.56 1.47 11.10
N LYS A 74 8.79 0.91 12.29
CA LYS A 74 8.16 1.39 13.53
C LYS A 74 8.71 2.74 13.97
N LEU A 75 10.02 2.94 13.88
CA LEU A 75 10.67 4.20 14.24
C LEU A 75 10.32 5.33 13.27
N ARG A 76 9.97 4.98 12.04
CA ARG A 76 9.59 5.93 11.01
C ARG A 76 8.33 5.46 10.29
N PRO A 77 7.15 5.60 10.94
CA PRO A 77 5.90 5.21 10.33
C PRO A 77 5.73 5.95 9.01
N SER A 78 5.36 5.20 7.97
CA SER A 78 4.86 5.81 6.75
C SER A 78 3.57 6.54 7.11
N CYS A 79 3.43 7.78 6.64
CA CYS A 79 2.17 8.50 6.76
C CYS A 79 1.13 7.73 5.93
N ASP A 80 0.30 6.93 6.59
CA ASP A 80 -0.81 6.27 5.92
C ASP A 80 -1.80 7.37 5.50
N GLN A 81 -1.88 7.60 4.20
CA GLN A 81 -2.79 8.59 3.61
C GLN A 81 -4.24 8.11 3.58
N ARG A 82 -4.54 6.90 4.08
CA ARG A 82 -5.91 6.46 4.35
C ARG A 82 -6.44 7.21 5.56
N ALA A 83 -6.69 8.51 5.36
CA ALA A 83 -7.39 9.31 6.33
C ALA A 83 -8.76 8.67 6.59
N PRO A 84 -9.20 8.57 7.85
CA PRO A 84 -10.57 8.19 8.14
C PRO A 84 -11.51 9.13 7.38
N ILE A 85 -12.63 8.62 6.87
CA ILE A 85 -13.65 9.46 6.25
C ILE A 85 -14.07 10.49 7.30
N THR A 86 -13.70 11.76 7.09
CA THR A 86 -14.06 12.84 8.00
C THR A 86 -15.51 13.26 7.70
N LYS A 87 -16.21 13.83 8.69
CA LYS A 87 -17.58 14.36 8.52
C LYS A 87 -17.73 15.30 7.31
N VAL A 88 -16.68 16.06 6.98
CA VAL A 88 -16.64 16.95 5.80
C VAL A 88 -16.73 16.13 4.50
N ILE A 89 -15.88 15.10 4.37
CA ILE A 89 -15.87 14.20 3.21
C ILE A 89 -17.22 13.48 3.09
N LEU A 90 -17.81 13.05 4.21
CA LEU A 90 -19.14 12.43 4.21
C LEU A 90 -20.21 13.38 3.68
N HIS A 91 -20.20 14.64 4.09
CA HIS A 91 -21.15 15.64 3.62
C HIS A 91 -21.00 15.90 2.12
N ASP A 92 -19.77 15.97 1.62
CA ASP A 92 -19.49 16.14 0.18
C ASP A 92 -19.94 14.92 -0.64
N LEU A 93 -19.78 13.70 -0.10
CA LEU A 93 -20.28 12.47 -0.72
C LEU A 93 -21.82 12.44 -0.78
N VAL A 94 -22.50 12.82 0.30
CA VAL A 94 -23.97 12.89 0.33
C VAL A 94 -24.50 13.96 -0.61
N ARG A 95 -23.83 15.12 -0.68
CA ARG A 95 -24.18 16.22 -1.58
C ARG A 95 -23.95 15.88 -3.05
N SER A 96 -22.95 15.06 -3.37
CA SER A 96 -22.64 14.65 -4.75
C SER A 96 -23.44 13.44 -5.24
N ALA A 97 -23.99 12.61 -4.33
CA ALA A 97 -24.84 11.46 -4.67
C ALA A 97 -25.96 11.73 -5.71
N PRO A 98 -26.73 12.84 -5.64
CA PRO A 98 -27.76 13.14 -6.65
C PRO A 98 -27.20 13.47 -8.03
N HIS A 99 -25.95 13.90 -8.13
CA HIS A 99 -25.31 14.21 -9.41
C HIS A 99 -24.77 12.98 -10.14
N ILE A 100 -24.54 11.88 -9.42
CA ILE A 100 -23.96 10.63 -9.95
C ILE A 100 -25.06 9.60 -10.26
N SER A 101 -26.23 9.75 -9.63
CA SER A 101 -27.31 8.75 -9.70
C SER A 101 -28.24 8.99 -10.88
N ILE A 102 -28.58 7.92 -11.59
CA ILE A 102 -29.47 7.94 -12.77
C ILE A 102 -30.93 8.24 -12.38
N CYS A 103 -31.33 7.89 -11.15
CA CYS A 103 -32.69 8.09 -10.65
C CYS A 103 -32.71 8.52 -9.18
N TYR A 104 -33.82 9.13 -8.76
CA TYR A 104 -34.01 9.61 -7.39
C TYR A 104 -33.82 8.51 -6.34
N TYR A 105 -34.33 7.30 -6.62
CA TYR A 105 -34.19 6.15 -5.74
C TYR A 105 -32.73 5.80 -5.47
N ASN A 106 -31.90 5.69 -6.52
CA ASN A 106 -30.48 5.38 -6.40
C ASN A 106 -29.70 6.50 -5.68
N SER A 107 -30.12 7.76 -5.86
CA SER A 107 -29.53 8.88 -5.12
C SER A 107 -29.75 8.73 -3.62
N VAL A 108 -30.99 8.48 -3.20
CA VAL A 108 -31.34 8.34 -1.78
C VAL A 108 -30.68 7.10 -1.19
N LEU A 109 -30.67 5.98 -1.92
CA LEU A 109 -30.02 4.74 -1.50
C LEU A 109 -28.51 4.94 -1.29
N THR A 110 -27.83 5.59 -2.23
CA THR A 110 -26.39 5.86 -2.16
C THR A 110 -26.06 6.78 -0.97
N SER A 111 -26.83 7.86 -0.77
CA SER A 111 -26.70 8.72 0.41
C SER A 111 -26.90 7.95 1.72
N ALA A 112 -27.93 7.09 1.79
CA ALA A 112 -28.21 6.26 2.97
C ALA A 112 -27.07 5.26 3.24
N MET A 113 -26.50 4.66 2.21
CA MET A 113 -25.35 3.75 2.35
C MET A 113 -24.12 4.47 2.91
N TYR A 114 -23.80 5.68 2.44
CA TYR A 114 -22.66 6.45 2.98
C TYR A 114 -22.87 6.82 4.46
N LEU A 115 -24.08 7.25 4.83
CA LEU A 115 -24.41 7.57 6.23
C LEU A 115 -24.35 6.31 7.12
N LEU A 116 -24.91 5.20 6.64
CA LEU A 116 -24.90 3.94 7.36
C LEU A 116 -23.48 3.41 7.57
N ALA A 117 -22.65 3.40 6.51
CA ALA A 117 -21.25 2.98 6.59
C ALA A 117 -20.47 3.80 7.62
N PHE A 118 -20.66 5.12 7.63
CA PHE A 118 -19.96 6.02 8.54
C PHE A 118 -20.42 5.88 9.99
N HIS A 119 -21.73 5.79 10.25
CA HIS A 119 -22.27 5.74 11.62
C HIS A 119 -22.23 4.34 12.25
N ALA A 120 -22.29 3.28 11.45
CA ALA A 120 -22.25 1.91 11.93
C ALA A 120 -20.85 1.26 11.82
N PHE A 121 -19.85 2.00 11.31
CA PHE A 121 -18.49 1.50 11.05
C PHE A 121 -18.43 0.26 10.16
N LEU A 122 -19.38 0.16 9.23
CA LEU A 122 -19.54 -1.01 8.36
C LEU A 122 -18.68 -0.89 7.11
N GLY A 123 -18.03 -1.99 6.73
CA GLY A 123 -17.34 -2.11 5.44
C GLY A 123 -18.32 -2.32 4.29
N ILE A 124 -17.89 -2.02 3.06
CA ILE A 124 -18.74 -2.23 1.86
C ILE A 124 -19.22 -3.68 1.71
N GLY A 125 -18.43 -4.66 2.17
CA GLY A 125 -18.78 -6.08 2.13
C GLY A 125 -19.85 -6.49 3.15
N GLU A 126 -20.15 -5.65 4.13
CA GLU A 126 -21.20 -5.91 5.13
C GLU A 126 -22.52 -5.25 4.73
N ILE A 127 -22.46 -4.16 3.95
CA ILE A 127 -23.62 -3.36 3.51
C ILE A 127 -24.15 -3.85 2.17
N ALA A 128 -23.27 -4.22 1.23
CA ALA A 128 -23.67 -4.64 -0.10
C ALA A 128 -23.87 -6.15 -0.16
N VAL A 129 -25.13 -6.57 -0.40
CA VAL A 129 -25.43 -7.93 -0.82
C VAL A 129 -25.30 -7.98 -2.35
N THR A 130 -24.34 -8.76 -2.85
CA THR A 130 -24.17 -8.97 -4.29
C THR A 130 -25.29 -9.86 -4.82
N SER A 131 -26.46 -9.27 -5.09
CA SER A 131 -27.47 -9.92 -5.92
C SER A 131 -27.07 -9.78 -7.38
N THR A 132 -26.82 -10.91 -8.04
CA THR A 132 -26.45 -11.05 -9.46
C THR A 132 -27.45 -10.43 -10.46
N ALA A 133 -28.54 -9.82 -9.99
CA ALA A 133 -29.59 -9.22 -10.80
C ALA A 133 -29.45 -7.71 -11.06
N VAL A 134 -28.64 -6.96 -10.30
CA VAL A 134 -28.62 -5.49 -10.36
C VAL A 134 -27.79 -4.93 -11.54
N PHE A 135 -26.92 -5.74 -12.14
CA PHE A 135 -26.10 -5.30 -13.29
C PHE A 135 -26.92 -5.00 -14.55
N LEU A 136 -28.19 -5.46 -14.63
CA LEU A 136 -29.03 -5.25 -15.80
C LEU A 136 -29.57 -3.80 -15.90
N CYS A 137 -29.57 -3.02 -14.81
CA CYS A 137 -30.09 -1.65 -14.82
C CYS A 137 -29.02 -0.59 -15.15
N VAL A 138 -27.82 -1.00 -15.57
CA VAL A 138 -26.75 -0.09 -16.04
C VAL A 138 -26.63 -0.07 -17.56
N THR A 139 -27.34 -0.93 -18.30
CA THR A 139 -27.25 -1.02 -19.77
C THR A 139 -28.59 -0.87 -20.49
N VAL A 140 -29.45 0.05 -20.05
CA VAL A 140 -30.60 0.46 -20.87
C VAL A 140 -30.51 1.97 -21.09
N GLU A 141 -29.73 2.35 -22.10
CA GLU A 141 -29.93 3.60 -22.85
C GLU A 141 -31.36 3.60 -23.43
N PRO A 142 -32.22 4.57 -23.09
CA PRO A 142 -33.39 4.83 -23.90
C PRO A 142 -32.95 5.74 -25.05
N ASN A 143 -32.75 5.15 -26.23
CA ASN A 143 -32.93 5.86 -27.48
C ASN A 143 -34.35 6.45 -27.49
N PHE A 144 -34.49 7.77 -27.57
CA PHE A 144 -35.67 8.40 -28.16
C PHE A 144 -35.22 9.61 -28.97
N THR A 145 -35.64 9.56 -30.23
CA THR A 145 -35.50 10.52 -31.35
C THR A 145 -35.66 11.98 -31.00
#